data_AF-A0A0M9G8G5-F1
#
_entry.id   AF-A0A0M9G8G5-F1
#
_cell.length_a   1.000
_cell.length_b   1.000
_cell.length_c   1.000
_cell.angle_alpha   90.00
_cell.angle_beta   90.00
_cell.angle_gamma   90.00
#
_symmetry.space_group_name_H-M   'P 1'
#
loop_
_entity.id
_entity.type
_entity.pdbx_description
1 polymer ?
#
loop_
_entity_poly.entity_id
_entity_poly.type
_entity_poly.pdbx_seq_one_letter_code
_entity_poly.pdbx_strand_id
1 'polypeptide(L)'
;MFSIETAEQVAAALELPDWVLEKSAAWTYACFGFFGDSFEDIVKTRFPEPYAAAQQWVHVNQHPFAKRLPYLNPWHCIASILGYFAVIVTFRLFGRFLGKCTCRNLGLFHNLGLHLLSLYMSVGLMVSARAAGYTVWNNAAGTSRAEWRIAKLIWLFYVSKVVEWVDTLIMLLKQNYHQVSFLHIYHHATIFAMWWLASMKAPGGEAYYSAMVNSAIHVVMYGYYFLTLLFPSGAVRSVLNRFKFVITKGQMTQFAFNCMQSAYDLVLVPRAQLKYSAPLLQALFWYMISLLALFGNFLMKGSKRAHHHTHRAAAAEHSSVAAKEASLKKTGEGDAVKVGMTKVQVREQQKLSKHKNGTNGTSASQKTAIHPNAATQANAEPVFRH
;
A
#
# COMPACT_ATOMS: atom_id res chain seq x y z
N MET A 1 -5.36 -5.13 -28.41
CA MET A 1 -6.43 -5.62 -27.50
C MET A 1 -7.02 -6.86 -28.13
N PHE A 2 -7.22 -7.94 -27.37
CA PHE A 2 -7.92 -9.13 -27.88
C PHE A 2 -9.37 -8.80 -28.27
N SER A 3 -9.94 -9.55 -29.22
CA SER A 3 -11.34 -9.38 -29.65
C SER A 3 -12.30 -9.64 -28.49
N ILE A 4 -13.53 -9.11 -28.57
CA ILE A 4 -14.57 -9.36 -27.55
C ILE A 4 -14.87 -10.85 -27.44
N GLU A 5 -14.85 -11.58 -28.57
CA GLU A 5 -15.07 -13.02 -28.61
C GLU A 5 -13.98 -13.80 -27.85
N THR A 6 -12.70 -13.48 -28.09
CA THR A 6 -11.60 -14.08 -27.32
C THR A 6 -11.70 -13.73 -25.84
N ALA A 7 -12.08 -12.49 -25.51
CA ALA A 7 -12.28 -12.10 -24.13
C ALA A 7 -13.42 -12.89 -23.46
N GLU A 8 -14.53 -13.13 -24.15
CA GLU A 8 -15.65 -13.94 -23.64
C GLU A 8 -15.23 -15.40 -23.41
N GLN A 9 -14.47 -16.00 -24.34
CA GLN A 9 -13.94 -17.36 -24.17
C GLN A 9 -13.05 -17.48 -22.93
N VAL A 10 -12.13 -16.54 -22.75
CA VAL A 10 -11.23 -16.52 -21.59
C VAL A 10 -11.99 -16.19 -20.31
N ALA A 11 -12.95 -15.26 -20.33
CA ALA A 11 -13.80 -14.94 -19.19
C ALA A 11 -14.62 -16.13 -18.73
N ALA A 12 -15.18 -16.90 -19.67
CA ALA A 12 -15.91 -18.13 -19.37
C ALA A 12 -15.01 -19.21 -18.76
N ALA A 13 -13.77 -19.35 -19.25
CA ALA A 13 -12.81 -20.30 -18.70
C ALA A 13 -12.32 -19.92 -17.28
N LEU A 14 -12.24 -18.63 -16.98
CA LEU A 14 -11.86 -18.09 -15.67
C LEU A 14 -13.06 -17.87 -14.73
N GLU A 15 -14.28 -18.14 -15.17
CA GLU A 15 -15.49 -17.83 -14.42
C GLU A 15 -15.49 -18.56 -13.08
N LEU A 16 -15.70 -17.81 -11.98
CA LEU A 16 -15.86 -18.39 -10.65
C LEU A 16 -17.11 -19.27 -10.66
N PRO A 17 -17.02 -20.60 -10.45
CA PRO A 17 -18.19 -21.47 -10.51
C PRO A 17 -19.19 -21.13 -9.40
N ASP A 18 -20.49 -21.19 -9.69
CA ASP A 18 -21.52 -20.83 -8.71
C ASP A 18 -21.49 -21.75 -7.47
N TRP A 19 -21.10 -23.01 -7.61
CA TRP A 19 -20.92 -23.91 -6.46
C TRP A 19 -19.83 -23.44 -5.49
N VAL A 20 -18.81 -22.71 -5.97
CA VAL A 20 -17.78 -22.12 -5.10
C VAL A 20 -18.39 -21.03 -4.24
N LEU A 21 -19.29 -20.21 -4.79
CA LEU A 21 -20.04 -19.22 -4.01
C LEU A 21 -20.90 -19.91 -2.95
N GLU A 22 -21.63 -20.96 -3.31
CA GLU A 22 -22.51 -21.68 -2.38
C GLU A 22 -21.71 -22.35 -1.26
N LYS A 23 -20.61 -23.03 -1.59
CA LYS A 23 -19.76 -23.69 -0.59
C LYS A 23 -19.03 -22.70 0.29
N SER A 24 -18.51 -21.61 -0.28
CA SER A 24 -17.87 -20.55 0.51
C SER A 24 -18.89 -19.87 1.42
N ALA A 25 -20.10 -19.57 0.94
CA ALA A 25 -21.21 -19.08 1.75
C ALA A 25 -21.51 -20.00 2.93
N ALA A 26 -21.72 -21.28 2.65
CA ALA A 26 -22.05 -22.29 3.65
C ALA A 26 -20.94 -22.43 4.68
N TRP A 27 -19.68 -22.44 4.24
CA TRP A 27 -18.53 -22.53 5.12
C TRP A 27 -18.39 -21.28 5.99
N THR A 28 -18.49 -20.08 5.40
CA THR A 28 -18.44 -18.81 6.14
C THR A 28 -19.55 -18.75 7.18
N TYR A 29 -20.77 -19.14 6.83
CA TYR A 29 -21.89 -19.16 7.75
C TYR A 29 -21.71 -20.23 8.84
N ALA A 30 -21.16 -21.40 8.52
CA ALA A 30 -20.85 -22.42 9.53
C ALA A 30 -19.79 -21.96 10.54
N CYS A 31 -18.78 -21.20 10.11
CA CYS A 31 -17.71 -20.71 10.98
C CYS A 31 -18.09 -19.46 11.78
N PHE A 32 -18.85 -18.55 11.18
CA PHE A 32 -19.06 -17.20 11.71
C PHE A 32 -20.53 -16.80 11.89
N GLY A 33 -21.47 -17.57 11.32
CA GLY A 33 -22.91 -17.29 11.34
C GLY A 33 -23.42 -17.14 12.77
N PHE A 34 -23.01 -18.03 13.69
CA PHE A 34 -23.40 -17.91 15.10
C PHE A 34 -23.07 -16.54 15.72
N PHE A 35 -21.88 -15.99 15.45
CA PHE A 35 -21.49 -14.68 15.96
C PHE A 35 -22.26 -13.54 15.28
N GLY A 36 -22.41 -13.64 13.96
CA GLY A 36 -23.16 -12.67 13.16
C GLY A 36 -24.63 -12.58 13.57
N ASP A 37 -25.27 -13.74 13.74
CA ASP A 37 -26.68 -13.86 14.07
C ASP A 37 -26.94 -13.47 15.53
N SER A 38 -26.05 -13.86 16.45
CA SER A 38 -26.13 -13.40 17.85
C SER A 38 -26.04 -11.88 17.94
N PHE A 39 -25.15 -11.26 17.17
CA PHE A 39 -25.04 -9.80 17.11
C PHE A 39 -26.29 -9.16 16.49
N GLU A 40 -26.77 -9.73 15.38
CA GLU A 40 -27.99 -9.26 14.71
C GLU A 40 -29.21 -9.33 15.64
N ASP A 41 -29.39 -10.43 16.37
CA ASP A 41 -30.49 -10.60 17.32
C ASP A 41 -30.43 -9.59 18.46
N ILE A 42 -29.23 -9.29 18.97
CA ILE A 42 -29.04 -8.23 19.97
C ILE A 42 -29.46 -6.87 19.39
N VAL A 43 -29.02 -6.54 18.18
CA VAL A 43 -29.37 -5.26 17.54
C VAL A 43 -30.87 -5.18 17.30
N LYS A 44 -31.47 -6.25 16.76
CA LYS A 44 -32.92 -6.32 16.49
C LYS A 44 -33.74 -6.17 17.75
N THR A 45 -33.31 -6.77 18.86
CA THR A 45 -34.02 -6.72 20.14
C THR A 45 -33.85 -5.38 20.86
N ARG A 46 -32.63 -4.81 20.84
CA ARG A 46 -32.30 -3.58 21.58
C ARG A 46 -32.59 -2.30 20.79
N PHE A 47 -32.56 -2.37 19.46
CA PHE A 47 -32.67 -1.23 18.55
C PHE A 47 -33.58 -1.58 17.35
N PRO A 48 -34.87 -1.90 17.56
CA PRO A 48 -35.77 -2.36 16.51
C PRO A 48 -36.00 -1.32 15.40
N GLU A 49 -36.11 -0.03 15.76
CA GLU A 49 -36.31 1.07 14.81
C GLU A 49 -35.09 1.25 13.88
N PRO A 50 -33.84 1.43 14.39
CA PRO A 50 -32.64 1.42 13.55
C PRO A 50 -32.49 0.14 12.71
N TYR A 51 -32.85 -1.01 13.28
CA TYR A 51 -32.79 -2.29 12.56
C TYR A 51 -33.70 -2.28 11.34
N ALA A 52 -34.97 -1.92 11.52
CA ALA A 52 -35.96 -1.86 10.45
C ALA A 52 -35.58 -0.83 9.38
N ALA A 53 -35.11 0.35 9.79
CA ALA A 53 -34.66 1.39 8.86
C ALA A 53 -33.47 0.93 7.99
N ALA A 54 -32.49 0.25 8.57
CA ALA A 54 -31.34 -0.27 7.83
C ALA A 54 -31.74 -1.40 6.87
N GLN A 55 -32.59 -2.34 7.30
CA GLN A 55 -33.09 -3.41 6.44
C GLN A 55 -33.91 -2.86 5.28
N GLN A 56 -34.79 -1.89 5.52
CA GLN A 56 -35.56 -1.23 4.47
C GLN A 56 -34.64 -0.50 3.49
N TRP A 57 -33.62 0.20 3.99
CA TRP A 57 -32.66 0.88 3.13
C TRP A 57 -31.89 -0.10 2.24
N VAL A 58 -31.43 -1.23 2.79
CA VAL A 58 -30.79 -2.30 1.99
C VAL A 58 -31.78 -2.82 0.96
N HIS A 59 -33.00 -3.20 1.36
CA HIS A 59 -34.00 -3.74 0.45
C HIS A 59 -34.29 -2.82 -0.75
N VAL A 60 -34.36 -1.51 -0.53
CA VAL A 60 -34.62 -0.51 -1.59
C VAL A 60 -33.38 -0.23 -2.47
N ASN A 61 -32.17 -0.38 -1.94
CA ASN A 61 -30.93 -0.04 -2.64
C ASN A 61 -30.15 -1.26 -3.18
N GLN A 62 -30.56 -2.48 -2.83
CA GLN A 62 -29.84 -3.69 -3.17
C GLN A 62 -29.96 -4.04 -4.65
N HIS A 63 -28.82 -4.32 -5.28
CA HIS A 63 -28.77 -4.77 -6.67
C HIS A 63 -29.36 -6.20 -6.81
N PRO A 64 -30.04 -6.56 -7.92
CA PRO A 64 -30.58 -7.90 -8.12
C PRO A 64 -29.56 -9.03 -7.91
N PHE A 65 -28.32 -8.84 -8.39
CA PHE A 65 -27.23 -9.79 -8.17
C PHE A 65 -26.79 -9.92 -6.71
N ALA A 66 -26.87 -8.87 -5.92
CA ALA A 66 -26.49 -8.91 -4.52
C ALA A 66 -27.37 -9.84 -3.68
N LYS A 67 -28.59 -10.17 -4.13
CA LYS A 67 -29.46 -11.17 -3.48
C LYS A 67 -28.90 -12.59 -3.55
N ARG A 68 -28.04 -12.86 -4.53
CA ARG A 68 -27.42 -14.18 -4.77
C ARG A 68 -26.02 -14.28 -4.17
N LEU A 69 -25.45 -13.15 -3.74
CA LEU A 69 -24.10 -13.07 -3.22
C LEU A 69 -24.14 -13.22 -1.68
N PRO A 70 -23.36 -14.14 -1.12
CA PRO A 70 -23.38 -14.39 0.32
C PRO A 70 -22.65 -13.30 1.10
N TYR A 71 -22.86 -13.26 2.41
CA TYR A 71 -22.15 -12.34 3.32
C TYR A 71 -22.38 -10.84 3.06
N LEU A 72 -23.55 -10.48 2.50
CA LEU A 72 -23.94 -9.08 2.27
C LEU A 72 -24.93 -8.54 3.30
N ASN A 73 -25.22 -9.29 4.38
CA ASN A 73 -26.01 -8.78 5.49
C ASN A 73 -25.26 -7.62 6.18
N PRO A 74 -25.88 -6.42 6.34
CA PRO A 74 -25.24 -5.26 6.98
C PRO A 74 -24.72 -5.55 8.39
N TRP A 75 -25.44 -6.37 9.16
CA TRP A 75 -25.10 -6.66 10.55
C TRP A 75 -23.90 -7.59 10.65
N HIS A 76 -23.77 -8.55 9.74
CA HIS A 76 -22.58 -9.38 9.63
C HIS A 76 -21.35 -8.55 9.25
N CYS A 77 -21.50 -7.55 8.36
CA CYS A 77 -20.43 -6.61 8.04
C CYS A 77 -19.98 -5.81 9.28
N ILE A 78 -20.93 -5.25 10.03
CA ILE A 78 -20.62 -4.49 11.26
C ILE A 78 -19.98 -5.40 12.32
N ALA A 79 -20.54 -6.59 12.55
CA ALA A 79 -20.01 -7.58 13.49
C ALA A 79 -18.56 -7.98 13.14
N SER A 80 -18.26 -8.15 11.85
CA SER A 80 -16.90 -8.44 11.37
C SER A 80 -15.91 -7.33 11.74
N ILE A 81 -16.29 -6.08 11.52
CA ILE A 81 -15.44 -4.92 11.84
C ILE A 81 -15.22 -4.81 13.35
N LEU A 82 -16.27 -5.04 14.15
CA LEU A 82 -16.15 -5.08 15.61
C LEU A 82 -15.24 -6.22 16.07
N GLY A 83 -15.37 -7.41 15.45
CA GLY A 83 -14.49 -8.55 15.67
C GLY A 83 -13.03 -8.23 15.34
N TYR A 84 -12.77 -7.56 14.22
CA TYR A 84 -11.44 -7.09 13.85
C TYR A 84 -10.82 -6.17 14.91
N PHE A 85 -11.59 -5.19 15.40
CA PHE A 85 -11.12 -4.32 16.48
C PHE A 85 -10.90 -5.07 17.80
N ALA A 86 -11.81 -6.00 18.15
CA ALA A 86 -11.69 -6.82 19.35
C ALA A 86 -10.40 -7.65 19.33
N VAL A 87 -10.04 -8.24 18.19
CA VAL A 87 -8.76 -8.97 18.01
C VAL A 87 -7.58 -8.03 18.26
N ILE A 88 -7.56 -6.84 17.66
CA ILE A 88 -6.46 -5.87 17.84
C ILE A 88 -6.32 -5.47 19.33
N VAL A 89 -7.42 -5.13 19.98
CA VAL A 89 -7.43 -4.72 21.40
C VAL A 89 -6.95 -5.86 22.29
N THR A 90 -7.47 -7.07 22.07
CA THR A 90 -7.09 -8.27 22.83
C THR A 90 -5.58 -8.53 22.72
N PHE A 91 -5.02 -8.51 21.51
CA PHE A 91 -3.58 -8.70 21.32
C PHE A 91 -2.73 -7.54 21.83
N ARG A 92 -3.25 -6.31 21.91
CA ARG A 92 -2.53 -5.19 22.52
C ARG A 92 -2.48 -5.30 24.04
N LEU A 93 -3.55 -5.77 24.68
CA LEU A 93 -3.62 -5.93 26.13
C LEU A 93 -2.90 -7.19 26.60
N PHE A 94 -3.13 -8.32 25.93
CA PHE A 94 -2.68 -9.63 26.38
C PHE A 94 -1.57 -10.26 25.54
N GLY A 95 -1.21 -9.67 24.40
CA GLY A 95 -0.21 -10.27 23.49
C GLY A 95 1.19 -10.41 24.07
N ARG A 96 1.51 -9.69 25.15
CA ARG A 96 2.75 -9.89 25.91
C ARG A 96 2.82 -11.27 26.57
N PHE A 97 1.68 -11.80 27.03
CA PHE A 97 1.59 -13.12 27.66
C PHE A 97 1.68 -14.28 26.66
N LEU A 98 1.31 -14.05 25.39
CA LEU A 98 1.34 -15.07 24.33
C LEU A 98 2.75 -15.36 23.78
N GLY A 99 3.74 -14.52 24.11
CA GLY A 99 5.10 -14.64 23.55
C GLY A 99 5.19 -14.28 22.05
N LYS A 100 6.40 -14.28 21.49
CA LYS A 100 6.64 -13.98 20.07
C LYS A 100 6.54 -15.27 19.24
N CYS A 101 5.66 -15.29 18.25
CA CYS A 101 5.52 -16.43 17.34
C CYS A 101 6.30 -16.21 16.02
N THR A 102 7.08 -17.21 15.61
CA THR A 102 7.73 -17.25 14.29
C THR A 102 6.75 -17.72 13.23
N CYS A 103 5.83 -16.84 12.82
CA CYS A 103 4.78 -17.11 11.82
C CYS A 103 5.31 -17.22 10.37
N ARG A 104 6.45 -17.86 10.13
CA ARG A 104 7.08 -17.90 8.80
C ARG A 104 6.24 -18.67 7.79
N ASN A 105 5.86 -19.91 8.11
CA ASN A 105 5.09 -20.76 7.18
C ASN A 105 3.70 -20.19 6.94
N LEU A 106 3.03 -19.73 7.99
CA LEU A 106 1.75 -19.01 7.89
C LEU A 106 1.89 -17.81 6.94
N GLY A 107 2.90 -16.96 7.15
CA GLY A 107 3.17 -15.84 6.26
C GLY A 107 3.46 -16.27 4.82
N LEU A 108 4.20 -17.36 4.60
CA LEU A 108 4.55 -17.82 3.26
C LEU A 108 3.30 -18.27 2.48
N PHE A 109 2.48 -19.14 3.06
CA PHE A 109 1.23 -19.60 2.42
C PHE A 109 0.22 -18.48 2.26
N HIS A 110 0.10 -17.61 3.26
CA HIS A 110 -0.80 -16.46 3.21
C HIS A 110 -0.44 -15.48 2.07
N ASN A 111 0.83 -15.07 1.98
CA ASN A 111 1.28 -14.17 0.92
C ASN A 111 1.20 -14.81 -0.47
N LEU A 112 1.49 -16.11 -0.60
CA LEU A 112 1.33 -16.83 -1.86
C LEU A 112 -0.15 -16.90 -2.28
N GLY A 113 -1.03 -17.25 -1.34
CA GLY A 113 -2.47 -17.32 -1.58
C GLY A 113 -3.03 -15.97 -2.01
N LEU A 114 -2.69 -14.89 -1.33
CA LEU A 114 -3.13 -13.54 -1.70
C LEU A 114 -2.53 -13.05 -3.01
N HIS A 115 -1.29 -13.43 -3.34
CA HIS A 115 -0.70 -13.15 -4.65
C HIS A 115 -1.50 -13.82 -5.78
N LEU A 116 -1.78 -15.11 -5.65
CA LEU A 116 -2.55 -15.87 -6.66
C LEU A 116 -4.00 -15.41 -6.75
N LEU A 117 -4.65 -15.16 -5.60
CA LEU A 117 -6.02 -14.64 -5.55
C LEU A 117 -6.11 -13.25 -6.22
N SER A 118 -5.15 -12.38 -5.94
CA SER A 118 -5.08 -11.04 -6.55
C SER A 118 -4.82 -11.12 -8.05
N LEU A 119 -4.01 -12.08 -8.50
CA LEU A 119 -3.77 -12.31 -9.93
C LEU A 119 -5.05 -12.77 -10.63
N TYR A 120 -5.74 -13.73 -10.02
CA TYR A 120 -7.02 -14.22 -10.50
C TYR A 120 -8.06 -13.09 -10.61
N MET A 121 -8.24 -12.28 -9.56
CA MET A 121 -9.18 -11.17 -9.58
C MET A 121 -8.80 -10.10 -10.60
N SER A 122 -7.52 -9.74 -10.69
CA SER A 122 -7.04 -8.73 -11.64
C SER A 122 -7.28 -9.16 -13.09
N VAL A 123 -6.85 -10.37 -13.46
CA VAL A 123 -7.01 -10.88 -14.83
C VAL A 123 -8.48 -11.16 -15.12
N GLY A 124 -9.20 -11.77 -14.18
CA GLY A 124 -10.63 -12.06 -14.30
C GLY A 124 -11.46 -10.80 -14.53
N LEU A 125 -11.22 -9.73 -13.77
CA LEU A 125 -11.94 -8.46 -13.93
C LEU A 125 -11.58 -7.80 -15.26
N MET A 126 -10.30 -7.79 -15.66
CA MET A 126 -9.86 -7.20 -16.92
C MET A 126 -10.53 -7.88 -18.12
N VAL A 127 -10.54 -9.21 -18.15
CA VAL A 127 -11.10 -9.99 -19.25
C VAL A 127 -12.63 -9.95 -19.23
N SER A 128 -13.25 -10.06 -18.05
CA SER A 128 -14.72 -10.00 -17.92
C SER A 128 -15.27 -8.61 -18.26
N ALA A 129 -14.58 -7.54 -17.88
CA ALA A 129 -14.95 -6.18 -18.28
C ALA A 129 -14.87 -6.00 -19.80
N ARG A 130 -13.82 -6.53 -20.44
CA ARG A 130 -13.70 -6.51 -21.90
C ARG A 130 -14.83 -7.30 -22.58
N ALA A 131 -15.17 -8.47 -22.04
CA ALA A 131 -16.26 -9.31 -22.54
C ALA A 131 -17.64 -8.65 -22.38
N ALA A 132 -17.85 -7.91 -21.28
CA ALA A 132 -19.06 -7.12 -21.04
C ALA A 132 -19.12 -5.81 -21.84
N GLY A 133 -18.10 -5.50 -22.64
CA GLY A 133 -18.02 -4.25 -23.41
C GLY A 133 -17.81 -3.00 -22.56
N TYR A 134 -17.30 -3.15 -21.33
CA TYR A 134 -16.99 -2.01 -20.47
C TYR A 134 -15.89 -1.16 -21.09
N THR A 135 -16.03 0.15 -20.92
CA THR A 135 -15.00 1.13 -21.22
C THR A 135 -14.27 1.53 -19.93
N VAL A 136 -13.31 2.45 -20.01
CA VAL A 136 -12.62 2.94 -18.81
C VAL A 136 -13.51 3.85 -17.95
N TRP A 137 -14.60 4.38 -18.50
CA TRP A 137 -15.43 5.40 -17.85
C TRP A 137 -16.93 5.12 -17.97
N ASN A 138 -17.73 5.63 -17.04
CA ASN A 138 -19.19 5.64 -17.05
C ASN A 138 -19.86 4.30 -17.44
N ASN A 139 -19.48 3.21 -16.77
CA ASN A 139 -20.05 1.89 -16.94
C ASN A 139 -21.23 1.66 -15.98
N ALA A 140 -22.30 1.07 -16.50
CA ALA A 140 -23.45 0.65 -15.70
C ALA A 140 -23.12 -0.61 -14.90
N ALA A 141 -23.67 -0.74 -13.70
CA ALA A 141 -23.83 -2.05 -13.07
C ALA A 141 -25.14 -2.67 -13.56
N GLY A 142 -25.09 -3.39 -14.68
CA GLY A 142 -26.25 -4.07 -15.26
C GLY A 142 -26.44 -5.49 -14.73
N THR A 143 -27.32 -6.24 -15.40
CA THR A 143 -27.79 -7.57 -14.99
C THR A 143 -27.56 -8.66 -16.05
N SER A 144 -26.68 -8.42 -17.02
CA SER A 144 -26.34 -9.41 -18.05
C SER A 144 -25.51 -10.58 -17.51
N ARG A 145 -25.40 -11.66 -18.27
CA ARG A 145 -24.55 -12.82 -17.93
C ARG A 145 -23.07 -12.43 -17.76
N ALA A 146 -22.55 -11.56 -18.64
CA ALA A 146 -21.17 -11.10 -18.52
C ALA A 146 -20.96 -10.27 -17.24
N GLU A 147 -21.94 -9.45 -16.88
CA GLU A 147 -21.90 -8.64 -15.65
C GLU A 147 -22.08 -9.49 -14.39
N TRP A 148 -22.76 -10.63 -14.46
CA TRP A 148 -22.78 -11.58 -13.34
C TRP A 148 -21.36 -12.08 -13.01
N ARG A 149 -20.52 -12.35 -14.01
CA ARG A 149 -19.11 -12.73 -13.77
C ARG A 149 -18.34 -11.62 -13.06
N ILE A 150 -18.55 -10.37 -13.47
CA ILE A 150 -17.96 -9.19 -12.81
C ILE A 150 -18.46 -9.11 -11.37
N ALA A 151 -19.76 -9.25 -11.13
CA ALA A 151 -20.35 -9.22 -9.79
C ALA A 151 -19.75 -10.27 -8.84
N LYS A 152 -19.52 -11.50 -9.34
CA LYS A 152 -18.84 -12.55 -8.58
C LYS A 152 -17.40 -12.16 -8.21
N LEU A 153 -16.67 -11.52 -9.12
CA LEU A 153 -15.31 -11.06 -8.86
C LEU A 153 -15.26 -9.84 -7.92
N ILE A 154 -16.21 -8.92 -8.02
CA ILE A 154 -16.36 -7.80 -7.07
C ILE A 154 -16.68 -8.32 -5.67
N TRP A 155 -17.57 -9.30 -5.57
CA TRP A 155 -17.85 -9.97 -4.31
C TRP A 155 -16.60 -10.70 -3.77
N LEU A 156 -15.86 -11.41 -4.63
CA LEU A 156 -14.64 -12.09 -4.22
C LEU A 156 -13.60 -11.10 -3.69
N PHE A 157 -13.50 -9.93 -4.33
CA PHE A 157 -12.66 -8.82 -3.89
C PHE A 157 -13.12 -8.25 -2.54
N TYR A 158 -14.42 -8.14 -2.29
CA TYR A 158 -14.96 -7.77 -0.98
C TYR A 158 -14.56 -8.78 0.11
N VAL A 159 -14.80 -10.07 -0.14
CA VAL A 159 -14.48 -11.15 0.81
C VAL A 159 -12.97 -11.28 1.03
N SER A 160 -12.15 -10.99 0.02
CA SER A 160 -10.69 -11.01 0.17
C SER A 160 -10.19 -10.06 1.26
N LYS A 161 -10.93 -8.99 1.58
CA LYS A 161 -10.54 -8.05 2.65
C LYS A 161 -10.58 -8.65 4.05
N VAL A 162 -11.45 -9.66 4.27
CA VAL A 162 -11.42 -10.46 5.51
C VAL A 162 -10.15 -11.30 5.56
N VAL A 163 -9.74 -11.89 4.44
CA VAL A 163 -8.48 -12.65 4.35
C VAL A 163 -7.28 -11.73 4.59
N GLU A 164 -7.31 -10.50 4.08
CA GLU A 164 -6.27 -9.48 4.33
C GLU A 164 -6.17 -9.07 5.82
N TRP A 165 -7.21 -9.26 6.65
CA TRP A 165 -7.07 -9.05 8.09
C TRP A 165 -6.09 -10.01 8.76
N VAL A 166 -5.78 -11.15 8.13
CA VAL A 166 -4.72 -12.06 8.58
C VAL A 166 -3.34 -11.38 8.52
N ASP A 167 -3.13 -10.37 7.66
CA ASP A 167 -1.91 -9.54 7.71
C ASP A 167 -1.76 -8.88 9.08
N THR A 168 -2.87 -8.33 9.59
CA THR A 168 -2.92 -7.72 10.93
C THR A 168 -2.65 -8.78 12.00
N LEU A 169 -3.27 -9.96 11.89
CA LEU A 169 -3.05 -11.06 12.83
C LEU A 169 -1.58 -11.51 12.86
N ILE A 170 -0.93 -11.66 11.71
CA ILE A 170 0.49 -12.00 11.61
C ILE A 170 1.36 -10.91 12.23
N MET A 171 1.04 -9.62 12.01
CA MET A 171 1.76 -8.51 12.66
C MET A 171 1.61 -8.55 14.19
N LEU A 172 0.41 -8.85 14.70
CA LEU A 172 0.12 -8.96 16.13
C LEU A 172 0.83 -10.17 16.76
N LEU A 173 0.79 -11.35 16.13
CA LEU A 173 1.47 -12.57 16.59
C LEU A 173 2.99 -12.42 16.61
N LYS A 174 3.55 -11.62 15.70
CA LYS A 174 4.98 -11.26 15.68
C LYS A 174 5.32 -10.12 16.65
N GLN A 175 4.33 -9.60 17.38
CA GLN A 175 4.43 -8.42 18.25
C GLN A 175 4.99 -7.18 17.54
N ASN A 176 4.72 -7.03 16.24
CA ASN A 176 5.17 -5.91 15.42
C ASN A 176 4.14 -4.78 15.40
N TYR A 177 3.80 -4.28 16.59
CA TYR A 177 2.71 -3.30 16.77
C TYR A 177 2.94 -1.96 16.04
N HIS A 178 4.18 -1.63 15.68
CA HIS A 178 4.49 -0.46 14.85
C HIS A 178 3.87 -0.56 13.44
N GLN A 179 3.76 -1.76 12.87
CA GLN A 179 3.14 -1.96 11.55
C GLN A 179 1.62 -1.84 11.61
N VAL A 180 1.00 -2.16 12.74
CA VAL A 180 -0.44 -1.96 13.01
C VAL A 180 -0.73 -0.49 13.37
N SER A 181 -0.41 0.38 12.42
CA SER A 181 -0.57 1.82 12.50
C SER A 181 -2.02 2.28 12.36
N PHE A 182 -2.30 3.55 12.66
CA PHE A 182 -3.62 4.14 12.40
C PHE A 182 -4.03 4.00 10.93
N LEU A 183 -3.12 4.28 9.98
CA LEU A 183 -3.39 4.16 8.55
C LEU A 183 -3.78 2.72 8.17
N HIS A 184 -3.08 1.73 8.72
CA HIS A 184 -3.36 0.32 8.49
C HIS A 184 -4.76 -0.06 8.97
N ILE A 185 -5.08 0.25 10.23
CA ILE A 185 -6.38 -0.07 10.83
C ILE A 185 -7.51 0.67 10.11
N TYR A 186 -7.34 1.98 9.85
CA TYR A 186 -8.30 2.79 9.11
C TYR A 186 -8.58 2.17 7.75
N HIS A 187 -7.54 1.85 6.98
CA HIS A 187 -7.69 1.26 5.66
C HIS A 187 -8.40 -0.10 5.72
N HIS A 188 -7.92 -1.05 6.50
CA HIS A 188 -8.47 -2.42 6.52
C HIS A 188 -9.91 -2.50 7.06
N ALA A 189 -10.31 -1.62 7.99
CA ALA A 189 -11.69 -1.57 8.46
C ALA A 189 -12.61 -0.88 7.44
N THR A 190 -12.20 0.28 6.91
CA THR A 190 -13.04 1.07 6.01
C THR A 190 -13.15 0.47 4.61
N ILE A 191 -12.08 -0.14 4.08
CA ILE A 191 -12.10 -0.75 2.75
C ILE A 191 -13.12 -1.90 2.71
N PHE A 192 -13.18 -2.70 3.78
CA PHE A 192 -14.17 -3.77 3.91
C PHE A 192 -15.60 -3.22 3.89
N ALA A 193 -15.89 -2.14 4.65
CA ALA A 193 -17.20 -1.50 4.64
C ALA A 193 -17.57 -0.87 3.28
N MET A 194 -16.61 -0.21 2.61
CA MET A 194 -16.83 0.40 1.30
C MET A 194 -17.11 -0.64 0.22
N TRP A 195 -16.44 -1.79 0.28
CA TRP A 195 -16.67 -2.88 -0.67
C TRP A 195 -17.90 -3.73 -0.36
N TRP A 196 -18.34 -3.78 0.91
CA TRP A 196 -19.69 -4.25 1.24
C TRP A 196 -20.75 -3.39 0.56
N LEU A 197 -20.63 -2.06 0.69
CA LEU A 197 -21.56 -1.10 0.07
C LEU A 197 -21.57 -1.23 -1.46
N ALA A 198 -20.39 -1.31 -2.09
CA ALA A 198 -20.28 -1.49 -3.54
C ALA A 198 -20.89 -2.82 -3.99
N SER A 199 -20.59 -3.92 -3.30
CA SER A 199 -21.12 -5.26 -3.66
C SER A 199 -22.63 -5.36 -3.46
N MET A 200 -23.18 -4.69 -2.44
CA MET A 200 -24.61 -4.68 -2.15
C MET A 200 -25.38 -3.80 -3.16
N LYS A 201 -24.87 -2.60 -3.47
CA LYS A 201 -25.60 -1.59 -4.24
C LYS A 201 -25.33 -1.64 -5.75
N ALA A 202 -24.11 -1.96 -6.17
CA ALA A 202 -23.70 -1.97 -7.58
C ALA A 202 -22.46 -2.86 -7.79
N PRO A 203 -22.60 -4.21 -7.75
CA PRO A 203 -21.50 -5.16 -7.90
C PRO A 203 -21.02 -5.25 -9.35
N GLY A 204 -20.48 -4.16 -9.91
CA GLY A 204 -20.11 -4.05 -11.31
C GLY A 204 -19.90 -2.59 -11.71
N GLY A 205 -20.13 -2.25 -12.98
CA GLY A 205 -19.96 -0.89 -13.49
C GLY A 205 -18.61 -0.29 -13.10
N GLU A 206 -18.59 0.99 -12.73
CA GLU A 206 -17.38 1.74 -12.38
C GLU A 206 -16.49 1.10 -11.30
N ALA A 207 -17.05 0.28 -10.40
CA ALA A 207 -16.27 -0.39 -9.37
C ALA A 207 -15.25 -1.39 -9.95
N TYR A 208 -15.46 -1.92 -11.16
CA TYR A 208 -14.57 -2.90 -11.79
C TYR A 208 -13.13 -2.41 -11.87
N TYR A 209 -12.94 -1.13 -12.26
CA TYR A 209 -11.62 -0.58 -12.50
C TYR A 209 -10.83 -0.49 -11.21
N SER A 210 -11.46 0.02 -10.15
CA SER A 210 -10.82 0.16 -8.84
C SER A 210 -10.42 -1.20 -8.25
N ALA A 211 -11.30 -2.21 -8.33
CA ALA A 211 -10.98 -3.58 -7.89
C ALA A 211 -9.86 -4.21 -8.73
N MET A 212 -9.90 -4.03 -10.05
CA MET A 212 -8.91 -4.58 -10.99
C MET A 212 -7.51 -4.00 -10.72
N VAL A 213 -7.39 -2.68 -10.69
CA VAL A 213 -6.11 -2.00 -10.45
C VAL A 213 -5.59 -2.27 -9.04
N ASN A 214 -6.47 -2.30 -8.03
CA ASN A 214 -6.06 -2.67 -6.67
C ASN A 214 -5.51 -4.10 -6.61
N SER A 215 -6.20 -5.04 -7.24
CA SER A 215 -5.74 -6.43 -7.35
C SER A 215 -4.38 -6.50 -8.06
N ALA A 216 -4.17 -5.75 -9.15
CA ALA A 216 -2.88 -5.69 -9.84
C ALA A 216 -1.74 -5.19 -8.94
N ILE A 217 -1.99 -4.14 -8.13
CA ILE A 217 -1.00 -3.68 -7.14
C ILE A 217 -0.77 -4.72 -6.05
N HIS A 218 -1.81 -5.42 -5.61
CA HIS A 218 -1.74 -6.49 -4.61
C HIS A 218 -0.96 -7.72 -5.11
N VAL A 219 -1.02 -8.05 -6.41
CA VAL A 219 -0.14 -9.05 -7.03
C VAL A 219 1.32 -8.71 -6.76
N VAL A 220 1.73 -7.46 -7.04
CA VAL A 220 3.10 -7.00 -6.85
C VAL A 220 3.48 -6.97 -5.37
N MET A 221 2.59 -6.46 -4.51
CA MET A 221 2.83 -6.32 -3.07
C MET A 221 2.95 -7.68 -2.36
N TYR A 222 2.01 -8.60 -2.56
CA TYR A 222 2.06 -9.91 -1.94
C TYR A 222 3.13 -10.81 -2.55
N GLY A 223 3.38 -10.69 -3.87
CA GLY A 223 4.51 -11.34 -4.53
C GLY A 223 5.84 -10.87 -3.92
N TYR A 224 5.98 -9.57 -3.67
CA TYR A 224 7.11 -9.02 -2.93
C TYR A 224 7.25 -9.65 -1.54
N TYR A 225 6.19 -9.64 -0.72
CA TYR A 225 6.28 -10.20 0.64
C TYR A 225 6.59 -11.69 0.65
N PHE A 226 5.98 -12.47 -0.24
CA PHE A 226 6.29 -13.88 -0.44
C PHE A 226 7.77 -14.10 -0.76
N LEU A 227 8.30 -13.39 -1.76
CA LEU A 227 9.71 -13.50 -2.15
C LEU A 227 10.67 -13.09 -1.02
N THR A 228 10.30 -12.10 -0.19
CA THR A 228 11.12 -11.73 0.96
C THR A 228 11.17 -12.77 2.09
N LEU A 229 10.14 -13.62 2.20
CA LEU A 229 10.12 -14.75 3.14
C LEU A 229 10.84 -15.98 2.58
N LEU A 230 10.82 -16.15 1.26
CA LEU A 230 11.51 -17.23 0.55
C LEU A 230 13.03 -16.98 0.50
N PHE A 231 13.43 -15.75 0.22
CA PHE A 231 14.84 -15.32 0.11
C PHE A 231 15.21 -14.32 1.23
N PRO A 232 15.50 -14.81 2.45
CA PRO A 232 15.80 -13.95 3.60
C PRO A 232 17.15 -13.20 3.47
N SER A 233 18.10 -13.73 2.69
CA SER A 233 19.43 -13.16 2.46
C SER A 233 19.88 -13.37 1.00
N GLY A 234 20.99 -12.74 0.60
CA GLY A 234 21.58 -12.89 -0.73
C GLY A 234 21.20 -11.81 -1.76
N ALA A 235 21.60 -12.03 -3.01
CA ALA A 235 21.44 -11.06 -4.10
C ALA A 235 19.96 -10.69 -4.36
N VAL A 236 19.07 -11.69 -4.34
CA VAL A 236 17.62 -11.48 -4.51
C VAL A 236 17.06 -10.56 -3.42
N ARG A 237 17.47 -10.75 -2.16
CA ARG A 237 17.05 -9.88 -1.05
C ARG A 237 17.52 -8.43 -1.24
N SER A 238 18.74 -8.23 -1.73
CA SER A 238 19.28 -6.90 -2.04
C SER A 238 18.47 -6.20 -3.13
N VAL A 239 18.10 -6.92 -4.20
CA VAL A 239 17.22 -6.43 -5.25
C VAL A 239 15.87 -6.04 -4.67
N LEU A 240 15.20 -6.94 -3.94
CA LEU A 240 13.89 -6.70 -3.33
C LEU A 240 13.89 -5.45 -2.42
N ASN A 241 14.95 -5.20 -1.65
CA ASN A 241 15.02 -4.02 -0.80
C ASN A 241 14.92 -2.70 -1.59
N ARG A 242 15.38 -2.66 -2.86
CA ARG A 242 15.24 -1.50 -3.75
C ARG A 242 13.82 -1.37 -4.33
N PHE A 243 13.07 -2.46 -4.44
CA PHE A 243 11.72 -2.49 -5.02
C PHE A 243 10.63 -1.96 -4.07
N LYS A 244 10.89 -1.82 -2.77
CA LYS A 244 9.89 -1.30 -1.79
C LYS A 244 9.28 0.03 -2.23
N PHE A 245 10.10 0.92 -2.78
CA PHE A 245 9.67 2.24 -3.23
C PHE A 245 8.71 2.18 -4.43
N VAL A 246 8.91 1.22 -5.33
CA VAL A 246 8.04 1.00 -6.49
C VAL A 246 6.64 0.58 -6.04
N ILE A 247 6.54 -0.27 -5.02
CA ILE A 247 5.27 -0.73 -4.46
C ILE A 247 4.50 0.44 -3.86
N THR A 248 5.15 1.26 -3.02
CA THR A 248 4.45 2.39 -2.37
C THR A 248 4.06 3.48 -3.36
N LYS A 249 4.89 3.74 -4.38
CA LYS A 249 4.50 4.65 -5.48
C LYS A 249 3.34 4.08 -6.29
N GLY A 250 3.37 2.80 -6.64
CA GLY A 250 2.28 2.11 -7.32
C GLY A 250 0.96 2.23 -6.56
N GLN A 251 0.99 2.05 -5.24
CA GLN A 251 -0.18 2.22 -4.37
C GLN A 251 -0.74 3.65 -4.37
N MET A 252 0.10 4.68 -4.46
CA MET A 252 -0.41 6.05 -4.58
C MET A 252 -0.95 6.36 -5.97
N THR A 253 -0.25 5.88 -7.00
CA THR A 253 -0.66 6.06 -8.39
C THR A 253 -2.03 5.43 -8.66
N GLN A 254 -2.34 4.24 -8.11
CA GLN A 254 -3.69 3.67 -8.21
C GLN A 254 -4.77 4.57 -7.60
N PHE A 255 -4.51 5.20 -6.44
CA PHE A 255 -5.51 6.03 -5.77
C PHE A 255 -5.74 7.32 -6.56
N ALA A 256 -4.68 7.89 -7.14
CA ALA A 256 -4.79 9.03 -8.04
C ALA A 256 -5.64 8.69 -9.27
N PHE A 257 -5.39 7.55 -9.94
CA PHE A 257 -6.19 7.15 -11.11
C PHE A 257 -7.66 6.86 -10.76
N ASN A 258 -7.93 6.15 -9.67
CA ASN A 258 -9.30 5.90 -9.21
C ASN A 258 -10.04 7.22 -8.86
N CYS A 259 -9.31 8.18 -8.27
CA CYS A 259 -9.84 9.50 -7.99
C CYS A 259 -10.13 10.29 -9.27
N MET A 260 -9.26 10.22 -10.27
CA MET A 260 -9.47 10.85 -11.58
C MET A 260 -10.69 10.27 -12.30
N GLN A 261 -10.86 8.95 -12.29
CA GLN A 261 -12.05 8.27 -12.83
C GLN A 261 -13.33 8.71 -12.14
N SER A 262 -13.33 8.72 -10.81
CA SER A 262 -14.50 9.17 -10.06
C SER A 262 -14.80 10.66 -10.31
N ALA A 263 -13.77 11.50 -10.46
CA ALA A 263 -13.94 12.92 -10.78
C ALA A 263 -14.49 13.13 -12.21
N TYR A 264 -13.99 12.38 -13.19
CA TYR A 264 -14.49 12.41 -14.56
C TYR A 264 -15.99 12.11 -14.60
N ASP A 265 -16.42 11.01 -13.98
CA ASP A 265 -17.82 10.61 -13.95
C ASP A 265 -18.71 11.56 -13.14
N LEU A 266 -18.18 12.20 -12.09
CA LEU A 266 -18.96 13.14 -11.27
C LEU A 266 -19.08 14.55 -11.88
N VAL A 267 -18.09 15.00 -12.65
CA VAL A 267 -17.98 16.39 -13.10
C VAL A 267 -18.25 16.54 -14.59
N LEU A 268 -17.72 15.62 -15.42
CA LEU A 268 -17.75 15.75 -16.87
C LEU A 268 -18.89 14.98 -17.52
N VAL A 269 -19.34 13.88 -16.92
CA VAL A 269 -20.51 13.13 -17.41
C VAL A 269 -21.79 13.85 -16.97
N PRO A 270 -22.66 14.28 -17.91
CA PRO A 270 -23.94 14.88 -17.57
C PRO A 270 -24.76 13.92 -16.70
N ARG A 271 -25.46 14.45 -15.67
CA ARG A 271 -26.22 13.61 -14.72
C ARG A 271 -27.25 12.68 -15.38
N ALA A 272 -27.85 13.11 -16.49
CA ALA A 272 -28.79 12.30 -17.26
C ALA A 272 -28.13 11.12 -18.00
N GLN A 273 -26.81 11.14 -18.17
CA GLN A 273 -26.02 10.12 -18.89
C GLN A 273 -25.16 9.27 -17.95
N LEU A 274 -25.12 9.59 -16.65
CA LEU A 274 -24.39 8.84 -15.65
C LEU A 274 -25.08 7.50 -15.39
N LYS A 275 -24.37 6.41 -15.71
CA LYS A 275 -24.91 5.04 -15.63
C LYS A 275 -24.69 4.38 -14.27
N TYR A 276 -23.82 4.96 -13.44
CA TYR A 276 -23.49 4.43 -12.13
C TYR A 276 -24.15 5.25 -11.01
N SER A 277 -24.29 4.65 -9.83
CA SER A 277 -24.97 5.32 -8.71
C SER A 277 -24.15 6.53 -8.21
N ALA A 278 -24.68 7.75 -8.43
CA ALA A 278 -24.00 8.99 -8.05
C ALA A 278 -23.63 9.06 -6.55
N PRO A 279 -24.50 8.68 -5.58
CA PRO A 279 -24.13 8.67 -4.17
C PRO A 279 -22.98 7.70 -3.85
N LEU A 280 -22.96 6.53 -4.49
CA LEU A 280 -21.88 5.55 -4.30
C LEU A 280 -20.57 6.07 -4.87
N LEU A 281 -20.61 6.64 -6.07
CA LEU A 281 -19.45 7.24 -6.71
C LEU A 281 -18.87 8.39 -5.88
N GLN A 282 -19.73 9.24 -5.30
CA GLN A 282 -19.32 10.32 -4.41
C GLN A 282 -18.68 9.80 -3.12
N ALA A 283 -19.24 8.74 -2.52
CA ALA A 283 -18.65 8.10 -1.34
C ALA A 283 -17.27 7.51 -1.66
N LEU A 284 -17.12 6.83 -2.81
CA LEU A 284 -15.84 6.29 -3.27
C LEU A 284 -14.82 7.39 -3.56
N PHE A 285 -15.24 8.50 -4.18
CA PHE A 285 -14.37 9.66 -4.44
C PHE A 285 -13.78 10.23 -3.14
N TRP A 286 -14.64 10.59 -2.17
CA TRP A 286 -14.17 11.14 -0.90
C TRP A 286 -13.33 10.14 -0.11
N TYR A 287 -13.66 8.87 -0.20
CA TYR A 287 -12.85 7.81 0.38
C TYR A 287 -11.43 7.77 -0.23
N MET A 288 -11.30 7.86 -1.55
CA MET A 288 -9.99 7.90 -2.23
C MET A 288 -9.18 9.14 -1.83
N ILE A 289 -9.82 10.31 -1.68
CA ILE A 289 -9.16 11.52 -1.15
C ILE A 289 -8.62 11.28 0.26
N SER A 290 -9.41 10.64 1.13
CA SER A 290 -8.97 10.32 2.50
C SER A 290 -7.74 9.40 2.53
N LEU A 291 -7.72 8.36 1.68
CA LEU A 291 -6.59 7.44 1.56
C LEU A 291 -5.36 8.15 0.99
N LEU A 292 -5.53 8.98 -0.04
CA LEU A 292 -4.44 9.73 -0.64
C LEU A 292 -3.78 10.68 0.37
N ALA A 293 -4.59 11.37 1.20
CA ALA A 293 -4.09 12.23 2.27
C ALA A 293 -3.32 11.43 3.35
N LEU A 294 -3.85 10.29 3.78
CA LEU A 294 -3.19 9.46 4.81
C LEU A 294 -1.90 8.79 4.31
N PHE A 295 -1.90 8.27 3.07
CA PHE A 295 -0.70 7.70 2.44
C PHE A 295 0.34 8.79 2.14
N GLY A 296 -0.10 9.97 1.69
CA GLY A 296 0.78 11.13 1.49
C GLY A 296 1.47 11.55 2.79
N ASN A 297 0.70 11.66 3.89
CA ASN A 297 1.24 11.95 5.22
C ASN A 297 2.24 10.88 5.68
N PHE A 298 1.95 9.59 5.45
CA PHE A 298 2.85 8.49 5.78
C PHE A 298 4.18 8.59 5.01
N LEU A 299 4.13 8.85 3.70
CA LEU A 299 5.34 9.02 2.89
C LEU A 299 6.17 10.24 3.31
N MET A 300 5.53 11.38 3.55
CA MET A 300 6.23 12.59 3.98
C MET A 300 6.92 12.39 5.33
N LYS A 301 6.23 11.74 6.30
CA LYS A 301 6.83 11.41 7.61
C LYS A 301 7.97 10.41 7.48
N GLY A 302 7.82 9.40 6.63
CA GLY A 302 8.87 8.41 6.35
C GLY A 302 10.12 9.05 5.73
N SER A 303 9.95 9.91 4.73
CA SER A 303 11.03 10.63 4.07
C SER A 303 11.77 11.57 5.04
N LYS A 304 11.04 12.36 5.84
CA LYS A 304 11.64 13.23 6.87
C LYS A 304 12.45 12.44 7.90
N ARG A 305 11.94 11.30 8.37
CA ARG A 305 12.66 10.42 9.31
C ARG A 305 13.93 9.84 8.70
N ALA A 306 13.87 9.38 7.44
CA ALA A 306 15.03 8.87 6.72
C ALA A 306 16.10 9.97 6.56
N HIS A 307 15.70 11.17 6.15
CA HIS A 307 16.60 12.31 6.01
C HIS A 307 17.28 12.71 7.33
N HIS A 308 16.52 12.80 8.42
CA HIS A 308 17.09 13.06 9.76
C HIS A 308 18.06 11.97 10.22
N HIS A 309 17.79 10.69 9.92
CA HIS A 309 18.70 9.60 10.27
C HIS A 309 20.01 9.69 9.48
N THR A 310 19.95 9.99 8.19
CA THR A 310 21.15 10.19 7.36
C THR A 310 21.98 11.37 7.86
N HIS A 311 21.36 12.50 8.19
CA HIS A 311 22.06 13.66 8.75
C HIS A 311 22.68 13.38 10.11
N ARG A 312 21.99 12.65 11.01
CA ARG A 312 22.56 12.26 12.32
C ARG A 312 23.71 11.27 12.17
N ALA A 313 23.61 10.32 11.25
CA ALA A 313 24.68 9.37 10.97
C ALA A 313 25.92 10.08 10.41
N ALA A 314 25.73 10.98 9.44
CA ALA A 314 26.82 11.80 8.88
C ALA A 314 27.45 12.73 9.94
N ALA A 315 26.64 13.33 10.81
CA ALA A 315 27.12 14.17 11.91
C ALA A 315 27.92 13.35 12.94
N ALA A 316 27.46 12.15 13.30
CA ALA A 316 28.17 11.26 14.22
C ALA A 316 29.50 10.77 13.62
N GLU A 317 29.53 10.48 12.32
CA GLU A 317 30.76 10.11 11.61
C GLU A 317 31.76 11.27 11.62
N HIS A 318 31.33 12.49 11.28
CA HIS A 318 32.15 13.70 11.36
C HIS A 318 32.71 13.95 12.77
N SER A 319 31.89 13.80 13.82
CA SER A 319 32.35 13.95 15.21
C SER A 319 33.37 12.88 15.59
N SER A 320 33.21 11.64 15.11
CA SER A 320 34.15 10.55 15.37
C SER A 320 35.52 10.77 14.70
N VAL A 321 35.52 11.30 13.47
CA VAL A 321 36.73 11.64 12.73
C VAL A 321 37.44 12.82 13.41
N ALA A 322 36.71 13.86 13.79
CA ALA A 322 37.26 15.00 14.52
C ALA A 322 37.87 14.59 15.88
N ALA A 323 37.22 13.68 16.62
CA ALA A 323 37.74 13.16 17.88
C ALA A 323 39.04 12.36 17.70
N LYS A 324 39.13 11.53 16.63
CA LYS A 324 40.37 10.82 16.28
C LYS A 324 41.50 11.79 15.93
N GLU A 325 41.25 12.81 15.11
CA GLU A 325 42.25 13.83 14.76
C GLU A 325 42.75 14.62 15.97
N ALA A 326 41.84 14.97 16.90
CA ALA A 326 42.20 15.66 18.14
C ALA A 326 43.07 14.79 19.06
N SER A 327 42.78 13.48 19.14
CA SER A 327 43.61 12.53 19.89
C SER A 327 45.01 12.39 19.29
N LEU A 328 45.12 12.28 17.96
CA LEU A 328 46.38 12.20 17.23
C LEU A 328 47.26 13.46 17.40
N LYS A 329 46.65 14.64 17.46
CA LYS A 329 47.37 15.89 17.75
C LYS A 329 47.93 15.92 19.18
N LYS A 330 47.15 15.45 20.17
CA LYS A 330 47.59 15.40 21.58
C LYS A 330 48.73 14.41 21.80
N THR A 331 48.72 13.24 21.15
CA THR A 331 49.83 12.28 21.23
C THR A 331 51.07 12.78 20.49
N GLY A 332 50.90 13.42 19.33
CA GLY A 332 52.01 14.01 18.58
C GLY A 332 52.71 15.18 19.29
N GLU A 333 51.98 16.02 20.02
CA GLU A 333 52.58 17.08 20.86
C GLU A 333 53.25 16.52 22.12
N GLY A 334 52.70 15.48 22.74
CA GLY A 334 53.27 14.83 23.92
C GLY A 334 54.63 14.17 23.66
N ASP A 335 54.80 13.56 22.49
CA ASP A 335 56.08 12.95 22.08
C ASP A 335 57.11 14.01 21.65
N ALA A 336 56.69 15.09 20.98
CA ALA A 336 57.59 16.18 20.59
C ALA A 336 58.18 16.95 21.79
N VAL A 337 57.41 17.10 22.88
CA VAL A 337 57.85 17.74 24.13
C VAL A 337 58.85 16.87 24.89
N LYS A 338 58.75 15.53 24.82
CA LYS A 338 59.72 14.61 25.44
C LYS A 338 61.08 14.57 24.72
N VAL A 339 61.13 14.97 23.44
CA VAL A 339 62.34 14.92 22.61
C VAL A 339 63.07 16.29 22.56
N GLY A 340 62.59 17.31 23.30
CA GLY A 340 63.31 18.58 23.45
C GLY A 340 63.37 19.44 22.18
N MET A 341 62.44 19.26 21.24
CA MET A 341 62.43 20.02 19.98
C MET A 341 61.76 21.40 20.17
N THR A 342 62.31 22.44 19.53
CA THR A 342 61.75 23.80 19.59
C THR A 342 60.48 23.93 18.73
N LYS A 343 59.58 24.88 19.07
CA LYS A 343 58.30 25.09 18.36
C LYS A 343 58.44 25.32 16.84
N VAL A 344 59.60 25.80 16.39
CA VAL A 344 59.92 26.01 14.96
C VAL A 344 60.17 24.66 14.26
N GLN A 345 60.94 23.77 14.88
CA GLN A 345 61.27 22.44 14.33
C GLN A 345 60.04 21.51 14.25
N VAL A 346 59.11 21.62 15.21
CA VAL A 346 57.83 20.88 15.17
C VAL A 346 56.96 21.36 14.00
N ARG A 347 56.92 22.67 13.74
CA ARG A 347 56.16 23.25 12.61
C ARG A 347 56.72 22.85 11.25
N GLU A 348 58.04 22.66 11.16
CA GLU A 348 58.72 22.22 9.94
C GLU A 348 58.46 20.74 9.64
N GLN A 349 58.52 19.86 10.64
CA GLN A 349 58.13 18.45 10.49
C GLN A 349 56.64 18.27 10.18
N GLN A 350 55.75 19.09 10.76
CA GLN A 350 54.32 19.06 10.41
C GLN A 350 54.07 19.51 8.96
N LYS A 351 54.85 20.46 8.43
CA LYS A 351 54.81 20.83 6.99
C LYS A 351 55.35 19.70 6.10
N LEU A 352 56.42 19.01 6.51
CA LEU A 352 56.98 17.85 5.81
C LEU A 352 56.06 16.62 5.83
N SER A 353 55.31 16.36 6.92
CA SER A 353 54.35 15.24 6.99
C SER A 353 53.06 15.53 6.21
N LYS A 354 52.59 16.79 6.17
CA LYS A 354 51.51 17.20 5.25
C LYS A 354 51.92 17.04 3.79
N HIS A 355 53.21 17.18 3.47
CA HIS A 355 53.72 16.92 2.12
C HIS A 355 53.79 15.42 1.79
N LYS A 356 54.06 14.54 2.78
CA LYS A 356 54.03 13.08 2.63
C LYS A 356 52.63 12.46 2.60
N ASN A 357 51.64 13.06 3.27
CA ASN A 357 50.23 12.64 3.14
C ASN A 357 49.56 13.15 1.86
N GLY A 358 50.26 13.94 1.02
CA GLY A 358 49.80 14.40 -0.29
C GLY A 358 50.12 13.45 -1.45
N THR A 359 50.78 12.30 -1.22
CA THR A 359 51.24 11.40 -2.29
C THR A 359 50.74 9.96 -2.17
N ASN A 360 49.49 9.76 -1.71
CA ASN A 360 48.73 8.54 -2.01
C ASN A 360 47.24 8.88 -2.10
N GLY A 361 46.80 9.26 -3.29
CA GLY A 361 45.39 9.54 -3.57
C GLY A 361 45.11 10.28 -4.88
N THR A 362 45.79 9.97 -5.98
CA THR A 362 45.34 10.39 -7.31
C THR A 362 44.25 9.44 -7.81
N SER A 363 43.00 9.90 -7.74
CA SER A 363 42.09 9.82 -8.88
C SER A 363 41.01 10.89 -8.73
N ALA A 364 41.27 12.09 -9.27
CA ALA A 364 40.27 12.86 -10.01
C ALA A 364 40.90 14.09 -10.67
N SER A 365 40.77 14.13 -11.99
CA SER A 365 40.58 15.32 -12.84
C SER A 365 41.76 16.24 -13.11
N GLN A 366 42.26 16.09 -14.34
CA GLN A 366 43.09 17.03 -15.08
C GLN A 366 42.28 18.31 -15.38
N LYS A 367 42.70 19.45 -14.82
CA LYS A 367 42.45 20.79 -15.39
C LYS A 367 43.67 21.68 -15.14
N THR A 368 44.31 22.05 -16.25
CA THR A 368 45.44 22.96 -16.35
C THR A 368 45.03 24.40 -16.06
N ALA A 369 45.91 25.11 -15.36
CA ALA A 369 45.83 26.51 -15.01
C ALA A 369 46.55 27.37 -16.06
N ILE A 370 46.01 28.55 -16.40
CA ILE A 370 46.77 29.75 -16.81
C ILE A 370 46.01 31.00 -16.34
N HIS A 371 46.69 31.85 -15.57
CA HIS A 371 46.43 33.28 -15.33
C HIS A 371 47.56 34.06 -16.04
N PRO A 372 47.55 35.40 -16.27
CA PRO A 372 46.60 36.43 -15.78
C PRO A 372 46.23 37.54 -16.82
N ASN A 373 45.45 38.51 -16.33
CA ASN A 373 45.44 39.96 -16.65
C ASN A 373 44.36 40.58 -17.56
N ALA A 374 43.93 41.76 -17.08
CA ALA A 374 43.33 42.91 -17.75
C ALA A 374 41.83 42.89 -18.16
N ALA A 375 41.10 43.79 -17.49
CA ALA A 375 40.08 44.71 -18.00
C ALA A 375 39.32 44.38 -19.29
N THR A 376 37.98 44.45 -19.26
CA THR A 376 37.17 45.56 -19.83
C THR A 376 35.69 45.14 -19.91
N GLN A 377 34.84 46.14 -19.70
CA GLN A 377 33.39 46.28 -19.80
C GLN A 377 32.59 45.37 -20.78
N ALA A 378 31.30 45.21 -20.42
CA ALA A 378 30.10 45.39 -21.26
C ALA A 378 29.23 44.14 -21.58
N ASN A 379 27.99 44.27 -21.10
CA ASN A 379 26.71 43.99 -21.77
C ASN A 379 26.15 42.55 -21.93
N ALA A 380 24.96 42.42 -21.31
CA ALA A 380 23.69 41.96 -21.88
C ALA A 380 23.45 40.46 -22.16
N GLU A 381 22.46 39.93 -21.42
CA GLU A 381 21.38 38.99 -21.81
C GLU A 381 20.97 38.95 -23.32
N PRO A 382 20.09 38.02 -23.80
CA PRO A 382 19.44 36.83 -23.17
C PRO A 382 19.31 35.59 -24.14
N VAL A 383 18.36 34.67 -23.81
CA VAL A 383 17.58 33.69 -24.63
C VAL A 383 18.22 32.34 -25.01
N PHE A 384 17.54 31.17 -25.07
CA PHE A 384 16.11 30.82 -25.19
C PHE A 384 15.79 29.47 -24.51
N ARG A 385 14.53 29.35 -24.04
CA ARG A 385 13.83 28.11 -23.66
C ARG A 385 13.40 27.31 -24.90
N HIS A 386 13.30 26.00 -24.75
CA HIS A 386 12.09 25.24 -25.09
C HIS A 386 11.78 24.22 -24.01
#